data_AF-A0A699J5F2-F1
#
_entry.id   AF-A0A699J5F2-F1
#
_cell.length_a   1.000
_cell.length_b   1.000
_cell.length_c   1.000
_cell.angle_alpha   90.00
_cell.angle_beta   90.00
_cell.angle_gamma   90.00
#
_symmetry.space_group_name_H-M   'P 1'
#
loop_
_entity.id
_entity.type
_entity.pdbx_description
1 polymer ?
#
loop_
_entity_poly.entity_id
_entity_poly.type
_entity_poly.pdbx_seq_one_letter_code
_entity_poly.pdbx_strand_id
1 'polypeptide(L)'
;MALENKTDGENTVIQNKSCLVAKGYSQQEGIDFEESFAPVARLEAVRMFVVYAAHKNFASYHMDLKTAFLNGPLKEEVFVSQPDGFIDPDFPNHVYRLKKALYGLKQSPEH
;
A
#
# COMPACT_ATOMS: atom_id res chain seq x y z
N MET A 1 -1.95 -5.37 -13.74
CA MET A 1 -1.13 -4.15 -13.78
C MET A 1 -1.93 -3.09 -14.52
N ALA A 2 -2.06 -1.89 -13.99
CA ALA A 2 -2.71 -0.78 -14.69
C ALA A 2 -1.62 0.16 -15.21
N LEU A 3 -1.64 0.44 -16.51
CA LEU A 3 -0.77 1.39 -17.18
C LEU A 3 -1.64 2.55 -17.65
N GLU A 4 -1.41 3.73 -17.09
CA GLU A 4 -2.08 4.96 -17.49
C GLU A 4 -1.05 6.02 -17.82
N ASN A 5 -1.22 6.68 -18.96
CA ASN A 5 -0.37 7.81 -19.32
C ASN A 5 -1.10 9.10 -18.95
N LYS A 6 -0.46 9.94 -18.16
CA LYS A 6 -0.92 11.31 -17.93
C LYS A 6 -0.46 12.14 -19.12
N THR A 7 -1.42 12.63 -19.92
CA THR A 7 -1.17 13.52 -21.04
C THR A 7 -1.49 14.98 -20.68
N ASP A 8 -0.89 15.93 -21.41
CA ASP A 8 -1.27 17.35 -21.35
C ASP A 8 -2.47 17.66 -22.29
N GLY A 9 -2.84 18.94 -22.38
CA GLY A 9 -3.91 19.39 -23.28
C GLY A 9 -3.63 19.17 -24.77
N GLU A 10 -2.36 18.99 -25.14
CA GLU A 10 -1.90 18.69 -26.51
C GLU A 10 -1.68 17.18 -26.72
N ASN A 11 -2.17 16.36 -25.79
CA ASN A 11 -2.07 14.91 -25.81
C ASN A 11 -0.63 14.35 -25.76
N THR A 12 0.33 15.17 -25.32
CA THR A 12 1.72 14.75 -25.10
C THR A 12 1.85 14.07 -23.75
N VAL A 13 2.54 12.93 -23.70
CA VAL A 13 2.71 12.16 -22.46
C VAL A 13 3.66 12.88 -21.50
N ILE A 14 3.13 13.36 -20.38
CA ILE A 14 3.90 14.03 -19.32
C ILE A 14 4.44 13.00 -18.33
N GLN A 15 3.67 11.96 -18.03
CA GLN A 15 4.03 10.97 -17.02
C GLN A 15 3.40 9.61 -17.27
N ASN A 16 4.22 8.57 -17.33
CA ASN A 16 3.76 7.19 -17.31
C ASN A 16 3.46 6.79 -15.87
N LYS A 17 2.20 6.44 -15.58
CA LYS A 17 1.79 5.87 -14.31
C LYS A 17 1.61 4.37 -14.50
N SER A 18 2.32 3.60 -13.69
CA SER A 18 2.07 2.18 -13.56
C SER A 18 1.68 1.90 -12.12
N CYS A 19 0.59 1.17 -11.93
CA CYS A 19 0.17 0.71 -10.61
C CYS A 19 0.01 -0.81 -10.62
N LEU A 20 0.74 -1.46 -9.72
CA LEU A 20 0.52 -2.87 -9.39
C LEU A 20 -0.43 -2.92 -8.19
N VAL A 21 -1.68 -3.31 -8.46
CA VAL A 21 -2.71 -3.42 -7.42
C VAL A 21 -2.96 -4.90 -7.17
N ALA A 22 -2.95 -5.30 -5.90
CA ALA A 22 -3.33 -6.64 -5.52
C ALA A 22 -4.86 -6.78 -5.64
N LYS A 23 -5.32 -7.92 -6.17
CA LYS A 23 -6.76 -8.27 -6.18
C LYS A 23 -7.16 -8.73 -4.78
N GLY A 24 -7.29 -7.82 -3.82
CA GLY A 24 -7.59 -8.17 -2.42
C GLY A 24 -8.83 -9.07 -2.20
N TYR A 25 -9.78 -9.08 -3.14
CA TYR A 25 -10.96 -9.95 -3.11
C TYR A 25 -10.64 -11.44 -3.31
N SER A 26 -9.47 -11.80 -3.86
CA SER A 26 -9.07 -13.19 -4.02
C SER A 26 -8.36 -13.77 -2.80
N GLN A 27 -8.14 -12.97 -1.74
CA GLN A 27 -7.49 -13.42 -0.50
C GLN A 27 -8.50 -14.02 0.49
N GLN A 28 -8.22 -15.24 0.96
CA GLN A 28 -9.02 -15.97 1.94
C GLN A 28 -8.43 -15.83 3.35
N GLU A 29 -9.28 -15.47 4.30
CA GLU A 29 -8.93 -15.40 5.73
C GLU A 29 -8.59 -16.80 6.27
N GLY A 30 -7.52 -16.90 7.05
CA GLY A 30 -6.97 -18.16 7.57
C GLY A 30 -6.11 -18.95 6.57
N ILE A 31 -6.01 -18.51 5.30
CA ILE A 31 -5.12 -19.10 4.29
C ILE A 31 -4.07 -18.08 3.85
N ASP A 32 -4.52 -16.91 3.36
CA ASP A 32 -3.65 -15.87 2.82
C ASP A 32 -3.28 -14.81 3.87
N PHE A 33 -4.09 -14.67 4.93
CA PHE A 33 -3.84 -13.79 6.07
C PHE A 33 -4.57 -14.28 7.32
N GLU A 34 -3.94 -14.11 8.49
CA GLU A 34 -4.46 -14.61 9.76
C GLU A 34 -5.35 -13.57 10.48
N GLU A 35 -4.96 -12.29 10.47
CA GLU A 35 -5.69 -11.22 11.15
C GLU A 35 -5.35 -9.86 10.51
N SER A 36 -6.36 -9.09 10.09
CA SER A 36 -6.16 -7.72 9.61
C SER A 36 -6.41 -6.74 10.75
N PHE A 37 -5.34 -6.33 11.44
CA PHE A 37 -5.42 -5.22 12.38
C PHE A 37 -4.89 -3.95 11.73
N ALA A 38 -5.80 -3.08 11.31
CA ALA A 38 -5.44 -1.68 11.11
C ALA A 38 -5.09 -1.08 12.48
N PRO A 39 -3.86 -0.57 12.70
CA PRO A 39 -3.52 0.13 13.94
C PRO A 39 -4.17 1.52 13.91
N VAL A 40 -5.49 1.57 14.09
CA VAL A 40 -6.21 2.84 14.20
C VAL A 40 -5.94 3.37 15.60
N ALA A 41 -5.10 4.39 15.69
CA ALA A 41 -4.93 5.14 16.93
C ALA A 41 -6.32 5.62 17.39
N ARG A 42 -6.72 5.25 18.61
CA ARG A 42 -8.00 5.68 19.18
C ARG A 42 -8.03 7.21 19.22
N LEU A 43 -9.10 7.81 18.71
CA LEU A 43 -9.22 9.26 18.62
C LEU A 43 -9.05 9.94 20.00
N GLU A 44 -9.47 9.26 21.07
CA GLU A 44 -9.26 9.69 22.46
C GLU A 44 -7.78 9.84 22.82
N ALA A 45 -6.94 8.87 22.45
CA ALA A 45 -5.51 8.92 22.69
C ALA A 45 -4.84 10.02 21.86
N VAL A 46 -5.27 10.19 20.60
CA VAL A 46 -4.79 11.30 19.74
C VAL A 46 -5.15 12.65 20.35
N ARG A 47 -6.39 12.83 20.82
CA ARG A 47 -6.84 14.06 21.48
C ARG A 47 -6.06 14.33 22.75
N MET A 48 -5.84 13.32 23.61
CA MET A 48 -5.01 13.47 24.82
C MET A 48 -3.58 13.87 24.47
N PHE A 49 -2.99 13.26 23.43
CA PHE A 49 -1.64 13.60 22.97
C PHE A 49 -1.55 15.06 22.50
N VAL A 50 -2.51 15.53 21.70
CA VAL A 50 -2.55 16.92 21.21
C VAL A 50 -2.70 17.91 22.38
N VAL A 51 -3.61 17.63 23.32
CA VAL A 51 -3.81 18.47 24.51
C VAL A 51 -2.53 18.53 25.36
N TYR A 52 -1.85 17.39 25.55
CA TYR A 52 -0.61 17.33 26.30
C TYR A 52 0.53 18.09 25.60
N ALA A 53 0.66 17.92 24.27
CA ALA A 53 1.65 18.64 23.47
C ALA A 53 1.43 20.16 23.54
N ALA A 54 0.17 20.61 23.45
CA ALA A 54 -0.18 22.03 23.60
C ALA A 54 0.14 22.54 25.02
N HIS A 55 -0.20 21.78 26.07
CA HIS A 55 0.12 22.15 27.45
C HIS A 55 1.64 22.25 27.71
N LYS A 56 2.43 21.42 27.04
CA LYS A 56 3.91 21.44 27.14
C LYS A 56 4.59 22.39 26.15
N ASN A 57 3.82 23.15 25.36
CA ASN A 57 4.33 24.00 24.28
C ASN A 57 5.26 23.26 23.31
N PHE A 58 4.94 21.99 23.01
CA PHE A 58 5.69 21.22 22.02
C PHE A 58 5.30 21.66 20.61
N ALA A 59 6.31 21.91 19.77
CA ALA A 59 6.10 22.09 18.34
C ALA A 59 5.71 20.72 17.72
N SER A 60 4.43 20.56 17.40
CA SER A 60 3.93 19.37 16.70
C SER A 60 3.89 19.63 15.20
N TYR A 61 4.48 18.74 14.42
CA TYR A 61 4.43 18.76 12.96
C TYR A 61 3.60 17.58 12.47
N HIS A 62 2.67 17.84 11.56
CA HIS A 62 1.92 16.79 10.88
C HIS A 62 2.57 16.54 9.52
N MET A 63 2.92 15.30 9.22
CA MET A 63 3.43 14.90 7.92
C MET A 63 2.52 13.82 7.34
N ASP A 64 1.86 14.13 6.22
CA ASP A 64 1.09 13.17 5.44
C ASP A 64 2.05 12.28 4.64
N LEU A 65 2.38 11.11 5.19
CA LEU A 65 3.23 10.14 4.53
C LEU A 65 2.41 9.25 3.59
N LYS A 66 2.05 9.79 2.42
CA LYS A 66 1.39 9.03 1.34
C LYS A 66 2.14 7.73 0.95
N THR A 67 3.43 7.66 1.23
CA THR A 67 4.32 6.54 0.89
C THR A 67 4.68 5.62 2.06
N ALA A 68 4.32 5.96 3.31
CA ALA A 68 4.65 5.13 4.47
C ALA A 68 4.00 3.75 4.37
N PHE A 69 2.82 3.71 3.76
CA PHE A 69 2.07 2.49 3.50
C PHE A 69 2.73 1.56 2.49
N LEU A 70 3.07 2.10 1.31
CA LEU A 70 3.56 1.33 0.16
C LEU A 70 5.01 0.82 0.32
N ASN A 71 5.67 1.17 1.42
CA ASN A 71 7.04 0.76 1.72
C ASN A 71 7.18 -0.05 3.01
N GLY A 72 6.08 -0.37 3.69
CA GLY A 72 6.10 -1.25 4.84
C GLY A 72 6.59 -2.66 4.45
N PRO A 73 7.46 -3.30 5.25
CA PRO A 73 7.76 -4.71 5.07
C PRO A 73 6.49 -5.54 5.32
N LEU A 74 6.25 -6.55 4.48
CA LEU A 74 5.22 -7.55 4.73
C LEU A 74 5.74 -8.55 5.77
N LYS A 75 4.92 -8.87 6.77
CA LYS A 75 5.24 -9.94 7.73
C LYS A 75 4.98 -11.31 7.11
N GLU A 76 3.95 -11.39 6.28
CA GLU A 76 3.52 -12.60 5.60
C GLU A 76 4.13 -12.71 4.20
N GLU A 77 4.34 -13.95 3.73
CA GLU A 77 4.77 -14.20 2.36
C GLU A 77 3.58 -14.09 1.41
N VAL A 78 3.52 -12.99 0.66
CA VAL A 78 2.48 -12.78 -0.37
C VAL A 78 3.07 -13.03 -1.75
N PHE A 79 2.39 -13.86 -2.53
CA PHE A 79 2.72 -14.11 -3.93
C PHE A 79 1.69 -13.46 -4.85
N VAL A 80 2.14 -12.98 -6.01
CA VAL A 80 1.27 -12.42 -7.05
C VAL A 80 1.57 -13.09 -8.38
N SER A 81 0.53 -13.30 -9.18
CA SER A 81 0.69 -13.73 -10.57
C SER A 81 1.51 -12.71 -11.35
N GLN A 82 2.22 -13.18 -12.37
CA GLN A 82 2.94 -12.29 -13.27
C GLN A 82 1.95 -11.33 -13.94
N PRO A 83 2.26 -10.02 -13.98
CA PRO A 83 1.36 -9.08 -14.61
C PRO A 83 1.38 -9.25 -16.14
N ASP A 84 0.21 -9.04 -16.74
CA ASP A 84 0.07 -9.05 -18.20
C ASP A 84 1.08 -8.09 -18.85
N GLY A 85 1.86 -8.59 -19.81
CA GLY A 85 2.94 -7.84 -20.46
C GLY A 85 4.29 -7.87 -19.75
N PHE A 86 4.40 -8.56 -18.61
CA PHE A 86 5.67 -8.78 -17.88
C PHE A 86 5.79 -10.26 -17.44
N ILE A 87 5.53 -11.17 -18.37
CA ILE A 87 5.69 -12.61 -18.18
C ILE A 87 7.13 -12.97 -18.51
N ASP A 88 7.80 -13.66 -17.60
CA ASP A 88 9.12 -14.24 -17.77
C ASP A 88 9.07 -15.35 -18.84
N PRO A 89 9.83 -15.23 -19.95
CA PRO A 89 9.79 -16.21 -21.03
C PRO A 89 10.39 -17.56 -20.64
N ASP A 90 11.33 -17.59 -19.70
CA ASP A 90 11.96 -18.82 -19.22
C ASP A 90 11.09 -19.49 -18.15
N PHE A 91 10.32 -18.71 -17.39
CA PHE A 91 9.45 -19.18 -16.32
C PHE A 91 8.02 -18.62 -16.39
N PRO A 92 7.24 -18.97 -17.43
CA PRO A 92 5.94 -18.35 -17.68
C PRO A 92 4.88 -18.66 -16.60
N ASN A 93 5.06 -19.76 -15.86
CA ASN A 93 4.13 -20.22 -14.83
C ASN A 93 4.55 -19.82 -13.41
N HIS A 94 5.63 -19.07 -13.24
CA HIS A 94 6.05 -18.63 -11.92
C HIS A 94 5.17 -17.50 -11.37
N VAL A 95 5.27 -17.30 -10.07
CA VAL A 95 4.65 -16.19 -9.33
C VAL A 95 5.75 -15.35 -8.68
N TYR A 96 5.48 -14.06 -8.48
CA TYR A 96 6.42 -13.17 -7.82
C TYR A 96 6.10 -13.04 -6.34
N ARG A 97 7.14 -13.12 -5.48
CA ARG A 97 7.02 -12.83 -4.05
C ARG A 97 7.13 -11.33 -3.80
N LEU A 98 6.14 -10.76 -3.12
CA LEU A 98 6.17 -9.37 -2.69
C LEU A 98 7.11 -9.18 -1.50
N LYS A 99 8.03 -8.21 -1.62
CA LYS A 99 8.91 -7.80 -0.52
C LYS A 99 8.35 -6.62 0.29
N LYS A 100 7.38 -5.91 -0.27
CA LYS A 100 6.77 -4.70 0.28
C LYS A 100 5.26 -4.76 0.09
N ALA A 101 4.54 -4.08 0.96
CA ALA A 101 3.09 -4.00 0.87
C ALA A 101 2.63 -3.25 -0.39
N LEU A 102 1.61 -3.79 -1.04
CA LEU A 102 0.92 -3.17 -2.17
C LEU A 102 -0.43 -2.62 -1.75
N TYR A 103 -0.92 -1.67 -2.54
CA TYR A 103 -2.29 -1.18 -2.41
C TYR A 103 -3.31 -2.31 -2.63
N GLY A 104 -4.32 -2.36 -1.76
CA GLY A 104 -5.42 -3.33 -1.83
C GLY A 104 -5.15 -4.70 -1.21
N LEU A 105 -4.00 -4.92 -0.56
CA LEU A 105 -3.78 -6.10 0.28
C LEU A 105 -4.54 -5.96 1.60
N LYS A 106 -5.23 -7.01 2.06
CA LYS A 106 -5.96 -6.99 3.34
C LYS A 106 -5.06 -6.81 4.56
N GLN A 107 -3.79 -7.17 4.46
CA GLN A 107 -2.79 -7.01 5.53
C GLN A 107 -2.19 -5.60 5.60
N SER A 108 -2.41 -4.80 4.56
CA SER A 108 -1.86 -3.47 4.52
C SER A 108 -2.85 -2.54 5.26
N PRO A 109 -2.40 -1.72 6.24
CA PRO A 109 -3.23 -0.71 6.94
C PRO A 109 -4.33 -0.02 6.07
N GLU A 110 -5.59 -0.39 6.26
CA GLU A 110 -6.68 0.23 5.50
C GLU A 110 -6.77 1.75 5.81
N HIS A 111 -7.13 2.54 4.79
CA HIS A 111 -7.37 3.99 4.92
C HIS A 111 -8.55 4.27 5.86
#